data_AF-A0AA37GZX8-F1
#
_entry.id   AF-A0AA37GZX8-F1
#
_cell.length_a   1.000
_cell.length_b   1.000
_cell.length_c   1.000
_cell.angle_alpha   90.00
_cell.angle_beta   90.00
_cell.angle_gamma   90.00
#
_symmetry.space_group_name_H-M   'P 1'
#
loop_
_entity.id
_entity.type
_entity.pdbx_description
1 polymer ?
#
loop_
_entity_poly.entity_id
_entity_poly.type
_entity_poly.pdbx_seq_one_letter_code
_entity_poly.pdbx_strand_id
1 'polypeptide(L)'
;MKRFIDDIAVEAIELVLVSALAEILSPVKVYKMKPDLVALVAGESEENRTYREQLTKQLEILSRGAEICKHFAVVKLSDTEEDAHDASSDGMGDQEDIHHTEDTASQASEIIAYNNNPEEASPAEPSGDAAPEEVDFDHERDDLTVSKKKGKKNKKNGFY
;
A
#
# COMPACT_ATOMS: atom_id res chain seq x y z
N MET A 1 -40.02 -15.19 -5.43
CA MET A 1 -38.80 -14.36 -5.44
C MET A 1 -37.66 -14.90 -4.59
N LYS A 2 -37.82 -15.18 -3.29
CA LYS A 2 -36.71 -15.70 -2.45
C LYS A 2 -35.97 -16.90 -3.08
N ARG A 3 -36.73 -17.93 -3.48
CA ARG A 3 -36.18 -19.10 -4.16
C ARG A 3 -35.39 -18.80 -5.42
N PHE A 4 -35.85 -17.86 -6.25
CA PHE A 4 -35.13 -17.51 -7.47
C PHE A 4 -33.75 -16.92 -7.16
N ILE A 5 -33.65 -16.08 -6.14
CA ILE A 5 -32.36 -15.49 -5.74
C ILE A 5 -31.44 -16.58 -5.19
N ASP A 6 -31.96 -17.46 -4.34
CA ASP A 6 -31.20 -18.58 -3.76
C ASP A 6 -30.75 -19.57 -4.84
N ASP A 7 -31.64 -19.94 -5.76
CA ASP A 7 -31.36 -20.86 -6.86
C ASP A 7 -30.31 -20.27 -7.81
N ILE A 8 -30.34 -18.96 -8.10
CA ILE A 8 -29.30 -18.31 -8.91
C ILE A 8 -27.95 -18.28 -8.18
N ALA A 9 -27.94 -18.00 -6.88
CA ALA A 9 -26.71 -18.00 -6.11
C ALA A 9 -26.06 -19.40 -6.11
N VAL A 10 -26.83 -20.44 -5.87
CA VAL A 10 -26.31 -21.82 -5.82
C VAL A 10 -26.00 -22.35 -7.21
N GLU A 11 -26.98 -22.36 -8.12
CA GLU A 11 -26.86 -23.06 -9.40
C GLU A 11 -25.99 -22.29 -10.40
N ALA A 12 -26.05 -20.96 -10.43
CA ALA A 12 -25.31 -20.16 -11.41
C ALA A 12 -23.98 -19.63 -10.85
N ILE A 13 -23.94 -19.14 -9.60
CA ILE A 13 -22.71 -18.54 -9.07
C ILE A 13 -21.82 -19.63 -8.48
N GLU A 14 -22.30 -20.40 -7.51
CA GLU A 14 -21.46 -21.37 -6.82
C GLU A 14 -21.06 -22.55 -7.71
N LEU A 15 -22.04 -23.21 -8.33
CA LEU A 15 -21.81 -24.43 -9.10
C LEU A 15 -21.12 -24.19 -10.45
N VAL A 16 -21.28 -23.02 -11.06
CA VAL A 16 -20.67 -22.72 -12.37
C VAL A 16 -19.45 -21.81 -12.23
N LEU A 17 -19.60 -20.62 -11.63
CA LEU A 17 -18.54 -19.62 -11.62
C LEU A 17 -17.47 -19.94 -10.55
N VAL A 18 -17.87 -20.14 -9.30
CA VAL A 18 -16.93 -20.35 -8.19
C VAL A 18 -16.22 -21.69 -8.33
N SER A 19 -16.93 -22.75 -8.73
CA SER A 19 -16.34 -24.07 -8.95
C SER A 19 -15.24 -24.05 -10.04
N ALA A 20 -15.43 -23.26 -11.11
CA ALA A 20 -14.45 -23.10 -12.16
C ALA A 20 -13.17 -22.41 -11.68
N LEU A 21 -13.25 -21.50 -10.70
CA LEU A 21 -12.07 -20.83 -10.13
C LEU A 21 -11.12 -21.83 -9.48
N ALA A 22 -11.64 -22.86 -8.81
CA ALA A 22 -10.81 -23.90 -8.20
C ALA A 22 -9.98 -24.66 -9.23
N GLU A 23 -10.54 -24.83 -10.44
CA GLU A 23 -9.81 -25.46 -11.54
C GLU A 23 -8.80 -24.51 -12.18
N ILE A 24 -9.18 -23.26 -12.45
CA ILE A 24 -8.34 -22.22 -13.09
C ILE A 24 -7.13 -21.87 -12.21
N LEU A 25 -7.37 -21.67 -10.92
CA LEU A 25 -6.37 -21.28 -9.92
C LEU A 25 -5.86 -22.48 -9.10
N SER A 26 -5.99 -23.70 -9.63
CA SER A 26 -5.42 -24.88 -8.97
C SER A 26 -3.89 -24.70 -8.78
N PRO A 27 -3.31 -25.20 -7.67
CA PRO A 27 -1.89 -24.96 -7.37
C PRO A 27 -0.94 -25.36 -8.51
N VAL A 28 -1.26 -26.46 -9.22
CA VAL A 28 -0.47 -26.93 -10.37
C VAL A 28 -0.57 -25.97 -11.56
N LYS A 29 -1.74 -25.40 -11.83
CA LYS A 29 -1.91 -24.41 -12.92
C LYS A 29 -1.24 -23.10 -12.56
N VAL A 30 -1.42 -22.60 -11.32
CA VAL A 30 -0.77 -21.38 -10.82
C VAL A 30 0.75 -21.49 -10.88
N TYR A 31 1.32 -22.62 -10.44
CA TYR A 31 2.77 -22.86 -10.53
C TYR A 31 3.31 -22.86 -11.97
N LYS A 32 2.48 -23.27 -12.93
CA LYS A 32 2.83 -23.29 -14.36
C LYS A 32 2.53 -21.96 -15.08
N MET A 33 1.93 -20.98 -14.41
CA MET A 33 1.69 -19.67 -15.01
C MET A 33 3.02 -18.98 -15.32
N LYS A 34 3.06 -18.26 -16.45
CA LYS A 34 4.22 -17.45 -16.82
C LYS A 34 4.40 -16.30 -15.82
N PRO A 35 5.64 -15.89 -15.52
CA PRO A 35 5.90 -14.82 -14.56
C PRO A 35 5.21 -13.51 -14.95
N ASP A 36 5.13 -13.17 -16.23
CA ASP A 36 4.44 -11.96 -16.70
C ASP A 36 2.92 -11.99 -16.40
N LEU A 37 2.29 -13.16 -16.54
CA LEU A 37 0.88 -13.33 -16.20
C LEU A 37 0.66 -13.26 -14.68
N VAL A 38 1.56 -13.84 -13.90
CA VAL A 38 1.52 -13.74 -12.43
C VAL A 38 1.70 -12.29 -11.99
N ALA A 39 2.63 -11.55 -12.61
CA ALA A 39 2.82 -10.12 -12.35
C ALA A 39 1.59 -9.29 -12.74
N LEU A 40 0.88 -9.67 -13.80
CA LEU A 40 -0.35 -8.98 -14.19
C LEU A 40 -1.51 -9.25 -13.21
N VAL A 41 -1.70 -10.50 -12.78
CA VAL A 41 -2.85 -10.90 -11.94
C VAL A 41 -2.60 -10.62 -10.45
N ALA A 42 -1.37 -10.79 -9.99
CA ALA A 42 -1.01 -10.73 -8.58
C ALA A 42 0.12 -9.73 -8.26
N GLY A 43 0.66 -9.04 -9.27
CA GLY A 43 1.69 -8.01 -9.05
C GLY A 43 1.09 -6.66 -8.65
N GLU A 44 1.91 -5.86 -7.98
CA GLU A 44 1.60 -4.46 -7.69
C GLU A 44 1.84 -3.57 -8.93
N SER A 45 1.06 -2.50 -9.06
CA SER A 45 1.36 -1.44 -10.03
C SER A 45 2.63 -0.69 -9.65
N GLU A 46 3.30 -0.10 -10.62
CA GLU A 46 4.50 0.72 -10.36
C GLU A 46 4.21 1.92 -9.45
N GLU A 47 3.03 2.52 -9.60
CA GLU A 47 2.56 3.60 -8.73
C GLU A 47 2.42 3.14 -7.28
N ASN A 48 1.74 2.01 -7.03
CA ASN A 48 1.58 1.49 -5.67
C ASN A 48 2.92 1.09 -5.04
N ARG A 49 3.81 0.49 -5.84
CA ARG A 49 5.16 0.16 -5.40
C ARG A 49 5.94 1.39 -4.97
N THR A 50 5.99 2.41 -5.83
CA THR A 50 6.73 3.65 -5.55
C THR A 50 6.13 4.41 -4.38
N TYR A 51 4.81 4.44 -4.25
CA TYR A 51 4.12 5.04 -3.10
C TYR A 51 4.47 4.31 -1.78
N ARG A 52 4.43 2.98 -1.77
CA ARG A 52 4.85 2.16 -0.63
C ARG A 52 6.31 2.43 -0.23
N GLU A 53 7.21 2.55 -1.20
CA GLU A 53 8.62 2.88 -0.95
C GLU A 53 8.79 4.28 -0.33
N GLN A 54 8.03 5.27 -0.80
CA GLN A 54 8.05 6.62 -0.22
C GLN A 54 7.57 6.63 1.23
N LEU A 55 6.44 5.96 1.52
CA LEU A 55 5.93 5.82 2.89
C LEU A 55 6.93 5.10 3.79
N THR A 56 7.57 4.04 3.29
CA THR A 56 8.58 3.29 4.04
C THR A 56 9.77 4.19 4.43
N LYS A 57 10.23 5.06 3.51
CA LYS A 57 11.29 6.05 3.79
C LYS A 57 10.85 7.07 4.83
N GLN A 58 9.60 7.56 4.76
CA GLN A 58 9.08 8.49 5.76
C GLN A 58 9.01 7.83 7.14
N LEU A 59 8.54 6.58 7.22
CA LEU A 59 8.52 5.81 8.47
C LEU A 59 9.92 5.62 9.04
N GLU A 60 10.93 5.33 8.21
CA GLU A 60 12.32 5.21 8.66
C GLU A 60 12.83 6.52 9.28
N ILE A 61 12.59 7.64 8.61
CA ILE A 61 12.99 8.97 9.09
C ILE A 61 12.30 9.29 10.43
N LEU A 62 10.99 9.05 10.50
CA LEU A 62 10.20 9.33 11.70
C LEU A 62 10.61 8.42 12.87
N SER A 63 10.85 7.13 12.61
CA SER A 63 11.33 6.18 13.62
C SER A 63 12.67 6.63 14.20
N ARG A 64 13.61 7.01 13.35
CA ARG A 64 14.91 7.53 13.78
C ARG A 64 14.78 8.83 14.57
N GLY A 65 13.91 9.74 14.11
CA GLY A 65 13.62 10.98 14.84
C GLY A 65 13.03 10.71 16.23
N ALA A 66 12.11 9.76 16.34
CA ALA A 66 11.51 9.36 17.62
C ALA A 66 12.54 8.74 18.57
N GLU A 67 13.45 7.89 18.07
CA GLU A 67 14.55 7.32 18.86
C GLU A 67 15.47 8.41 19.43
N ILE A 68 15.80 9.41 18.60
CA ILE A 68 16.60 10.56 19.03
C ILE A 68 15.86 11.35 20.11
N CYS A 69 14.58 11.70 19.89
CA CYS A 69 13.77 12.41 20.88
C CYS A 69 13.69 11.64 22.20
N LYS A 70 13.52 10.32 22.15
CA LYS A 70 13.51 9.44 23.33
C LYS A 70 14.84 9.50 24.08
N HIS A 71 15.97 9.44 23.38
CA HIS A 71 17.29 9.54 24.00
C HIS A 71 17.44 10.85 24.78
N PHE A 72 17.06 11.98 24.17
CA PHE A 72 17.17 13.29 24.85
C PHE A 72 16.17 13.47 25.99
N ALA A 73 14.97 12.87 25.90
CA ALA A 73 14.01 12.88 27.00
C ALA A 73 14.55 12.14 28.24
N VAL A 74 15.27 11.03 28.05
CA VAL A 74 15.90 10.27 29.15
C VAL A 74 17.08 11.03 29.75
N VAL A 75 17.98 11.59 28.91
CA VAL A 75 19.15 12.36 29.39
C VAL A 75 18.72 13.59 30.20
N LYS A 76 17.65 14.27 29.79
CA LYS A 76 17.16 15.46 30.50
C LYS A 76 16.56 15.16 31.87
N LEU A 77 16.12 13.92 32.13
CA LEU A 77 15.63 13.51 33.45
C LEU A 77 16.78 13.12 34.39
N SER A 78 17.88 12.59 33.86
CA SER A 78 19.06 12.21 34.66
C SER A 78 19.91 13.40 35.12
N ASP A 79 19.79 14.57 34.49
CA ASP A 79 20.54 15.79 34.87
C ASP A 79 19.89 16.57 36.05
N THR A 80 18.84 16.02 36.68
CA THR A 80 18.11 16.68 37.78
C THR A 80 18.34 16.06 39.15
N GLU A 81 19.29 15.13 39.29
CA GLU A 81 19.73 14.62 40.60
C GLU A 81 21.22 14.88 40.77
N GLU A 82 21.55 15.99 41.43
CA GLU A 82 22.72 16.21 42.29
C GLU A 82 22.97 17.73 42.46
N ASP A 83 22.09 18.40 43.22
CA ASP A 83 22.51 19.56 44.04
C ASP A 83 21.45 19.88 45.11
N ALA A 84 21.37 19.02 46.13
CA ALA A 84 20.79 19.38 47.42
C ALA A 84 21.85 19.17 48.50
N HIS A 85 22.67 20.21 48.67
CA HIS A 85 23.58 20.36 49.80
C HIS A 85 22.83 20.22 51.13
N ASP A 86 23.24 19.20 51.88
CA ASP A 86 23.44 19.17 53.33
C ASP A 86 22.88 20.36 54.14
N ALA A 87 21.73 20.12 54.77
CA ALA A 87 21.34 20.79 56.00
C ALA A 87 20.74 19.77 56.96
N SER A 88 21.62 19.22 57.80
CA SER A 88 21.29 18.57 59.07
C SER A 88 20.11 19.23 59.79
N SER A 89 19.01 18.49 59.98
CA SER A 89 18.06 18.71 61.07
C SER A 89 17.44 17.39 61.48
N ASP A 90 17.90 16.86 62.62
CA ASP A 90 17.25 15.79 63.36
C ASP A 90 15.77 16.13 63.61
N GLY A 91 14.89 15.17 63.30
CA GLY A 91 13.46 15.28 63.55
C GLY A 91 12.77 13.94 63.40
N MET A 92 12.82 13.12 64.45
CA MET A 92 11.96 11.95 64.60
C MET A 92 10.48 12.37 64.51
N GLY A 93 9.74 11.73 63.62
CA GLY A 93 8.29 11.87 63.51
C GLY A 93 7.70 10.77 62.64
N ASP A 94 7.32 9.66 63.28
CA ASP A 94 6.42 8.65 62.73
C ASP A 94 5.11 9.29 62.28
N GLN A 95 4.68 9.05 61.04
CA GLN A 95 3.29 8.66 60.77
C GLN A 95 3.15 8.03 59.38
N GLU A 96 2.60 6.82 59.36
CA GLU A 96 2.07 6.18 58.18
C GLU A 96 0.89 7.00 57.63
N ASP A 97 0.80 7.16 56.31
CA ASP A 97 -0.48 7.24 55.64
C ASP A 97 -0.40 6.76 54.19
N ILE A 98 -1.32 5.85 53.91
CA ILE A 98 -1.53 5.06 52.71
C ILE A 98 -2.25 5.93 51.67
N HIS A 99 -1.77 6.02 50.43
CA HIS A 99 -2.66 6.29 49.30
C HIS A 99 -2.18 5.59 48.02
N HIS A 100 -2.88 4.50 47.70
CA HIS A 100 -3.03 3.98 46.34
C HIS A 100 -3.60 5.09 45.44
N THR A 101 -2.92 5.37 44.33
CA THR A 101 -3.56 5.96 43.15
C THR A 101 -3.22 5.08 41.95
N GLU A 102 -4.08 4.12 41.70
CA GLU A 102 -4.22 3.54 40.37
C GLU A 102 -4.79 4.63 39.47
N ASP A 103 -3.95 5.27 38.64
CA ASP A 103 -4.45 6.13 37.58
C ASP A 103 -4.68 5.30 36.32
N THR A 104 -5.88 4.75 36.28
CA THR A 104 -6.62 4.44 35.06
C THR A 104 -6.72 5.68 34.18
N ALA A 105 -5.78 5.85 33.25
CA ALA A 105 -5.98 6.77 32.14
C ALA A 105 -6.86 6.12 31.08
N SER A 106 -8.15 6.35 31.26
CA SER A 106 -9.25 6.11 30.33
C SER A 106 -8.88 6.34 28.87
N GLN A 107 -9.09 5.28 28.09
CA GLN A 107 -9.92 5.29 26.90
C GLN A 107 -10.65 6.63 26.66
N ALA A 108 -10.23 7.36 25.61
CA ALA A 108 -10.97 8.48 25.06
C ALA A 108 -10.95 8.39 23.52
N SER A 109 -12.10 7.96 22.99
CA SER A 109 -12.75 8.30 21.73
C SER A 109 -11.94 8.34 20.41
N GLU A 110 -12.07 7.27 19.64
CA GLU A 110 -12.87 7.21 18.40
C GLU A 110 -12.96 8.41 17.42
N ILE A 111 -12.76 8.05 16.14
CA ILE A 111 -13.25 8.63 14.88
C ILE A 111 -12.50 9.86 14.33
N ILE A 112 -11.62 9.59 13.35
CA ILE A 112 -11.61 10.42 12.13
C ILE A 112 -11.86 9.48 10.94
N ALA A 113 -13.14 9.39 10.57
CA ALA A 113 -13.55 8.89 9.27
C ALA A 113 -13.12 9.91 8.21
N TYR A 114 -12.02 9.65 7.52
CA TYR A 114 -11.70 10.38 6.30
C TYR A 114 -12.51 9.77 5.14
N ASN A 115 -13.69 10.35 4.92
CA ASN A 115 -14.43 10.24 3.68
C ASN A 115 -13.62 10.91 2.55
N ASN A 116 -12.84 10.13 1.82
CA ASN A 116 -12.44 10.50 0.47
C ASN A 116 -13.42 9.86 -0.51
N ASN A 117 -14.51 10.58 -0.77
CA ASN A 117 -15.39 10.30 -1.89
C ASN A 117 -14.84 11.06 -3.11
N PRO A 118 -14.15 10.42 -4.07
CA PRO A 118 -13.95 11.04 -5.36
C PRO A 118 -15.29 11.02 -6.08
N GLU A 119 -15.90 12.20 -6.13
CA GLU A 119 -16.96 12.63 -7.02
C GLU A 119 -17.16 11.71 -8.25
N GLU A 120 -18.28 10.97 -8.26
CA GLU A 120 -18.77 10.29 -9.44
C GLU A 120 -18.96 11.31 -10.56
N ALA A 121 -18.06 11.31 -11.54
CA ALA A 121 -18.32 11.89 -12.84
C ALA A 121 -19.33 10.97 -13.56
N SER A 122 -20.61 11.28 -13.40
CA SER A 122 -21.71 10.69 -14.17
C SER A 122 -21.48 10.89 -15.68
N PRO A 123 -21.45 9.84 -16.52
CA PRO A 123 -21.45 10.00 -17.96
C PRO A 123 -22.82 10.51 -18.40
N ALA A 124 -22.85 11.69 -19.02
CA ALA A 124 -24.05 12.22 -19.65
C ALA A 124 -24.61 11.22 -20.69
N GLU A 125 -25.90 10.91 -20.59
CA GLU A 125 -26.58 10.09 -21.59
C GLU A 125 -26.66 10.83 -22.95
N PRO A 126 -26.31 10.19 -24.07
CA PRO A 126 -26.59 10.75 -25.39
C PRO A 126 -28.05 10.46 -25.76
N SER A 127 -28.88 11.51 -25.71
CA SER A 127 -30.20 11.52 -26.32
C SER A 127 -30.09 11.58 -27.86
N GLY A 128 -30.78 10.67 -28.55
CA GLY A 128 -31.29 10.93 -29.92
C GLY A 128 -30.60 10.17 -31.06
N ASP A 129 -31.23 9.06 -31.44
CA ASP A 129 -31.55 8.67 -32.83
C ASP A 129 -30.48 8.92 -33.93
N ALA A 130 -29.61 7.92 -34.13
CA ALA A 130 -28.87 7.75 -35.38
C ALA A 130 -28.62 6.24 -35.62
N ALA A 131 -29.00 5.77 -36.81
CA ALA A 131 -28.89 4.39 -37.26
C ALA A 131 -27.44 3.86 -37.23
N PRO A 132 -27.21 2.53 -37.12
CA PRO A 132 -25.87 1.99 -37.19
C PRO A 132 -25.33 2.08 -38.62
N GLU A 133 -24.26 2.86 -38.83
CA GLU A 133 -23.39 2.71 -40.00
C GLU A 133 -22.59 1.41 -39.86
N GLU A 134 -22.65 0.57 -40.89
CA GLU A 134 -21.83 -0.64 -40.96
C GLU A 134 -20.36 -0.27 -41.13
N VAL A 135 -19.53 -0.72 -40.20
CA VAL A 135 -18.07 -0.59 -40.30
C VAL A 135 -17.53 -1.71 -41.19
N ASP A 136 -17.25 -1.33 -42.44
CA ASP A 136 -16.51 -2.13 -43.43
C ASP A 136 -15.10 -2.45 -42.90
N PHE A 137 -14.77 -3.73 -42.80
CA PHE A 137 -13.50 -4.22 -42.30
C PHE A 137 -12.55 -4.51 -43.47
N ASP A 138 -11.99 -3.47 -44.08
CA ASP A 138 -10.87 -3.63 -45.01
C ASP A 138 -10.00 -2.37 -45.05
N HIS A 139 -8.82 -2.43 -44.43
CA HIS A 139 -7.68 -1.56 -44.76
C HIS A 139 -6.36 -2.33 -44.68
N GLU A 140 -5.93 -2.71 -45.88
CA GLU A 140 -4.56 -2.69 -46.42
C GLU A 140 -3.37 -2.87 -45.45
N ARG A 141 -2.66 -3.97 -45.70
CA ARG A 141 -1.22 -4.09 -45.45
C ARG A 141 -0.52 -3.10 -46.39
N ASP A 142 0.47 -2.37 -45.90
CA ASP A 142 1.78 -2.25 -46.59
C ASP A 142 2.87 -1.58 -45.73
N ASP A 143 4.03 -2.23 -45.78
CA ASP A 143 5.41 -1.73 -45.70
C ASP A 143 5.92 -0.88 -44.52
N LEU A 144 6.66 -1.55 -43.62
CA LEU A 144 7.78 -0.95 -42.90
C LEU A 144 9.11 -1.56 -43.36
N THR A 145 9.90 -0.73 -44.03
CA THR A 145 11.22 -1.01 -44.57
C THR A 145 12.28 -1.20 -43.46
N VAL A 146 13.06 -2.27 -43.60
CA VAL A 146 14.21 -2.60 -42.73
C VAL A 146 15.40 -1.69 -43.06
N SER A 147 15.85 -0.87 -42.10
CA SER A 147 17.13 -0.16 -42.19
C SER A 147 18.20 -0.84 -41.32
N LYS A 148 19.18 -1.46 -41.99
CA LYS A 148 20.37 -2.11 -41.40
C LYS A 148 21.35 -1.07 -40.86
N LYS A 149 21.68 -1.13 -39.57
CA LYS A 149 22.78 -0.36 -38.94
C LYS A 149 24.12 -1.06 -39.24
N LYS A 150 25.01 -0.40 -40.00
CA LYS A 150 26.35 -0.90 -40.39
C LYS A 150 27.44 -0.38 -39.45
N GLY A 151 28.34 -1.27 -39.05
CA GLY A 151 29.33 -1.12 -37.97
C GLY A 151 30.41 -0.06 -38.14
N LYS A 152 30.93 0.39 -37.00
CA LYS A 152 31.99 1.40 -36.82
C LYS A 152 33.35 0.69 -36.78
N LYS A 153 34.24 0.98 -37.73
CA LYS A 153 35.64 0.49 -37.76
C LYS A 153 36.54 1.42 -36.93
N ASN A 154 37.21 0.89 -35.91
CA ASN A 154 38.27 1.60 -35.20
C ASN A 154 39.60 1.48 -35.96
N LYS A 155 40.26 2.63 -36.15
CA LYS A 155 41.53 2.80 -36.87
C LYS A 155 42.69 2.72 -35.87
N LYS A 156 43.74 2.01 -36.28
CA LYS A 156 44.95 1.65 -35.53
C LYS A 156 45.77 2.89 -35.11
N ASN A 157 46.27 2.90 -33.87
CA ASN A 157 47.33 3.79 -33.41
C ASN A 157 48.68 3.34 -33.99
N GLY A 158 49.41 4.30 -34.56
CA GLY A 158 50.78 4.12 -35.03
C GLY A 158 51.77 4.33 -33.88
N PHE A 159 52.73 3.41 -33.79
CA PHE A 159 54.02 3.61 -33.15
C PHE A 159 54.85 4.56 -34.02
N TYR A 160 55.46 5.57 -33.41
CA TYR A 160 56.87 5.97 -33.56
C TYR A 160 57.25 6.83 -32.35
#